data_AF-A0A821ZPW1-F1
#
_entry.id   AF-A0A821ZPW1-F1
#
_cell.length_a   1.000
_cell.length_b   1.000
_cell.length_c   1.000
_cell.angle_alpha   90.00
_cell.angle_beta   90.00
_cell.angle_gamma   90.00
#
_symmetry.space_group_name_H-M   'P 1'
#
loop_
_entity.id
_entity.type
_entity.pdbx_description
1 polymer ?
#
loop_
_entity_poly.entity_id
_entity_poly.type
_entity_poly.pdbx_seq_one_letter_code
_entity_poly.pdbx_strand_id
1 'polypeptide(L)' 'SYDEMVAYLADKAQADSQHITVVDIGQTYENRRIQGISIKFNPAATRNIWIDCGIHARGRRQEKTALLK' A
#
# COMPACT_ATOMS: atom_id res chain seq x y z
N SER A 1 1.20 1.66 14.04
CA SER A 1 2.23 0.61 14.07
C SER A 1 2.23 -0.11 12.73
N TYR A 2 3.13 -1.08 12.49
CA TYR A 2 3.11 -1.89 11.26
C TYR A 2 1.76 -2.61 11.09
N ASP A 3 1.27 -3.25 12.15
CA ASP A 3 0.01 -4.00 12.11
C ASP A 3 -1.19 -3.10 11.84
N GLU A 4 -1.23 -1.89 12.40
CA GLU A 4 -2.28 -0.90 12.10
C GLU A 4 -2.25 -0.47 10.63
N MET A 5 -1.07 -0.34 10.02
CA MET A 5 -0.97 -0.02 8.59
C MET A 5 -1.50 -1.17 7.73
N VAL A 6 -1.13 -2.41 8.05
CA VAL A 6 -1.63 -3.59 7.33
C VAL A 6 -3.15 -3.70 7.45
N ALA A 7 -3.69 -3.53 8.65
CA ALA A 7 -5.14 -3.52 8.88
C ALA A 7 -5.83 -2.40 8.08
N TYR A 8 -5.26 -1.19 8.07
CA TYR A 8 -5.80 -0.08 7.29
C TYR A 8 -5.83 -0.37 5.78
N LEU A 9 -4.78 -0.99 5.22
CA LEU A 9 -4.77 -1.37 3.81
C LEU A 9 -5.83 -2.42 3.50
N ALA A 10 -6.02 -3.41 4.38
CA ALA A 10 -7.05 -4.43 4.25
C ALA A 10 -8.46 -3.83 4.31
N ASP A 11 -8.74 -2.96 5.28
CA ASP A 11 -10.03 -2.27 5.43
C ASP A 11 -10.37 -1.45 4.18
N LYS A 12 -9.40 -0.73 3.60
CA LYS A 12 -9.61 0.06 2.39
C LYS A 12 -9.89 -0.81 1.16
N ALA A 13 -9.20 -1.94 1.02
CA ALA A 13 -9.46 -2.88 -0.06
C ALA A 13 -10.82 -3.58 0.10
N GLN A 14 -11.27 -3.84 1.33
CA GLN A 14 -12.62 -4.35 1.58
C GLN A 14 -13.70 -3.32 1.28
N ALA A 15 -13.47 -2.05 1.61
CA ALA A 15 -14.42 -0.97 1.36
C ALA A 15 -14.64 -0.68 -0.14
N ASP A 16 -13.63 -0.87 -0.98
CA ASP A 16 -13.73 -0.71 -2.45
C ASP A 16 -12.96 -1.81 -3.18
N SER A 17 -13.49 -3.03 -3.12
CA SER A 17 -12.88 -4.19 -3.78
C SER A 17 -12.95 -4.14 -5.31
N GLN A 18 -13.71 -3.19 -5.87
CA GLN A 18 -13.84 -3.03 -7.32
C GLN A 18 -12.60 -2.36 -7.91
N HIS A 19 -12.03 -1.39 -7.18
CA HIS A 19 -10.89 -0.61 -7.68
C HIS A 19 -9.60 -0.87 -6.91
N ILE A 20 -9.68 -1.30 -5.64
CA ILE A 20 -8.54 -1.40 -4.73
C ILE A 20 -8.20 -2.86 -4.49
N THR A 21 -6.94 -3.23 -4.72
CA THR A 21 -6.41 -4.57 -4.42
C THR A 21 -5.14 -4.47 -3.60
N VAL A 22 -5.04 -5.29 -2.54
CA VAL A 22 -3.78 -5.44 -1.79
C VAL A 22 -2.84 -6.34 -2.59
N VAL A 23 -1.60 -5.89 -2.78
CA VAL A 23 -0.56 -6.63 -3.48
C VAL A 23 0.60 -6.90 -2.55
N ASP A 24 1.10 -8.13 -2.57
CA ASP A 24 2.33 -8.49 -1.88
C ASP A 24 3.47 -8.44 -2.90
N ILE A 25 4.44 -7.56 -2.65
CA ILE A 25 5.58 -7.36 -3.56
C ILE A 25 6.86 -8.03 -3.10
N GLY A 26 6.84 -8.62 -1.90
CA GLY A 26 7.97 -9.38 -1.37
C GLY A 26 7.91 -9.54 0.14
N GLN A 27 9.05 -9.91 0.71
CA GLN A 27 9.23 -10.13 2.13
C GLN A 27 10.53 -9.44 2.58
N THR A 28 10.51 -8.85 3.78
CA THR A 28 11.68 -8.24 4.41
C THR A 28 12.61 -9.32 4.98
N TYR A 29 13.84 -8.92 5.35
CA TYR A 29 14.80 -9.81 6.02
C TYR A 29 14.24 -10.44 7.32
N GLU A 30 13.40 -9.71 8.04
CA GLU A 30 12.75 -10.16 9.29
C GLU A 30 11.43 -10.90 9.03
N ASN A 31 11.21 -11.39 7.82
CA ASN A 31 10.04 -12.16 7.40
C ASN A 31 8.70 -11.41 7.41
N ARG A 32 8.70 -10.07 7.46
CA ARG A 32 7.48 -9.25 7.30
C ARG A 32 7.11 -9.08 5.83
N ARG A 33 5.82 -9.19 5.49
CA ARG A 33 5.33 -8.98 4.10
C ARG A 33 5.46 -7.50 3.73
N ILE A 34 5.96 -7.23 2.53
CA ILE A 34 5.97 -5.90 1.94
C ILE A 34 4.69 -5.79 1.13
N GLN A 35 3.74 -5.03 1.66
CA GLN A 35 2.41 -4.89 1.09
C GLN A 35 2.23 -3.50 0.51
N GLY A 36 1.56 -3.43 -0.64
CA GLY A 36 1.12 -2.21 -1.28
C GLY A 36 -0.35 -2.30 -1.68
N ILE A 37 -0.87 -1.20 -2.20
CA ILE A 37 -2.20 -1.16 -2.80
C ILE A 37 -2.07 -0.84 -4.29
N SER A 38 -2.78 -1.59 -5.12
CA SER A 38 -3.01 -1.24 -6.52
C SER A 38 -4.42 -0.68 -6.67
N ILE A 39 -4.51 0.55 -7.19
CA ILE A 39 -5.77 1.23 -7.50
C ILE A 39 -5.95 1.24 -9.01
N LYS A 40 -7.02 0.62 -9.50
CA LYS A 40 -7.33 0.52 -10.93
C LYS A 40 -8.79 0.92 -11.19
N PHE A 41 -8.97 2.04 -11.89
CA PHE A 41 -10.30 2.47 -12.35
C PHE A 41 -10.62 2.01 -13.77
N ASN A 42 -9.60 1.79 -14.60
CA ASN A 42 -9.75 1.30 -15.96
C ASN A 42 -8.81 0.09 -16.18
N PRO A 43 -9.35 -1.14 -16.29
CA PRO A 43 -8.55 -2.33 -16.52
C PRO A 43 -7.71 -2.31 -17.81
N ALA A 44 -8.10 -1.52 -18.81
CA ALA A 44 -7.39 -1.40 -20.08
C ALA A 44 -6.25 -0.37 -20.07
N ALA A 45 -6.09 0.39 -18.98
CA ALA A 45 -5.01 1.37 -18.86
C ALA A 45 -3.66 0.66 -18.62
N THR A 46 -2.67 0.98 -19.44
CA THR A 46 -1.31 0.40 -19.36
C THR A 46 -0.30 1.31 -18.67
N ARG A 47 -0.63 2.60 -18.49
CA ARG A 47 0.21 3.57 -17.78
C ARG A 47 -0.08 3.54 -16.29
N ASN A 48 0.98 3.32 -15.50
CA ASN A 48 0.89 3.22 -14.05
C ASN A 48 1.80 4.28 -13.40
N ILE A 49 1.42 4.75 -12.22
CA ILE A 49 2.25 5.59 -11.36
C ILE A 49 2.66 4.73 -10.16
N TRP A 50 3.96 4.67 -9.89
CA TRP A 50 4.50 3.98 -8.71
C TRP A 50 4.83 5.01 -7.63
N ILE A 51 4.32 4.78 -6.42
CA ILE A 51 4.57 5.63 -5.25
C ILE A 51 5.02 4.72 -4.11
N ASP A 52 6.22 4.96 -3.59
CA ASP A 52 6.78 4.29 -2.41
C ASP A 52 7.06 5.31 -1.31
N CYS A 53 6.98 4.90 -0.05
CA CYS A 53 7.21 5.74 1.13
C CYS A 53 7.85 4.93 2.25
N GLY A 54 8.63 5.61 3.12
CA GLY A 54 9.17 4.97 4.33
C GLY A 54 10.44 4.14 4.11
N ILE A 55 11.11 4.28 2.95
CA ILE A 55 12.40 3.62 2.67
C ILE A 55 13.49 3.94 3.71
N HIS A 56 13.36 5.07 4.42
CA HIS A 56 14.14 5.39 5.61
C HIS A 56 13.23 5.32 6.85
N ALA A 57 13.50 4.40 7.78
CA ALA A 57 12.68 4.13 8.96
C ALA A 57 12.44 5.32 9.92
N ARG A 58 13.18 6.43 9.77
CA ARG A 58 12.99 7.67 10.57
C ARG A 58 12.07 8.69 9.88
N GLY A 59 11.65 8.43 8.65
CA GLY A 59 10.84 9.30 7.81
C GLY A 59 9.34 9.24 8.10
N ARG A 60 8.93 9.44 9.37
CA ARG A 60 7.53 9.28 9.82
C ARG A 60 6.51 10.18 9.09
N ARG A 61 6.95 11.26 8.43
CA ARG A 61 6.07 12.15 7.65
C ARG A 61 5.62 11.50 6.34
N GLN A 62 6.46 10.68 5.71
CA GLN A 62 6.18 10.09 4.40
C GLN A 62 5.16 8.96 4.51
N GLU A 63 5.30 8.09 5.52
CA GLU A 63 4.35 7.02 5.83
C GLU A 63 2.92 7.55 6.02
N LYS A 64 2.76 8.62 6.80
CA LYS A 64 1.45 9.22 7.05
C LYS A 64 0.85 9.94 5.85
N THR A 65 1.69 10.50 4.98
CA THR A 65 1.23 11.26 3.81
C THR A 65 0.71 10.34 2.70
N ALA A 66 1.30 9.16 2.52
CA ALA A 66 0.82 8.16 1.55
C ALA A 66 -0.55 7.57 1.92
N LEU A 67 -0.90 7.56 3.22
CA LEU A 67 -2.15 6.99 3.74
C LEU A 67 -3.30 8.02 3.82
N LEU A 68 -3.02 9.32 3.62
CA LEU A 68 -4.01 10.39 3.70
C LEU A 68 -4.76 10.57 2.38
N LYS A 69 -5.89 9.87 2.25
CA LYS A 69 -7.10 10.29 1.52
C LYS A 69 -8.28 9.37 1.82
#